data_AF-A0A6P0JU64-F1
#
_entry.id   AF-A0A6P0JU64-F1
#
_cell.length_a   1.000
_cell.length_b   1.000
_cell.length_c   1.000
_cell.angle_alpha   90.00
_cell.angle_beta   90.00
_cell.angle_gamma   90.00
#
_symmetry.space_group_name_H-M   'P 1'
#
loop_
_entity.id
_entity.type
_entity.pdbx_description
1 polymer ?
#
loop_
_entity_poly.entity_id
_entity_poly.type
_entity_poly.pdbx_seq_one_letter_code
_entity_poly.pdbx_strand_id
1 'polypeptide(L)' 'FADPKNPGGGKRLEGATLYDILPTLLNRYQVEAPMGLRGQVLQM' A
#
# COMPACT_ATOMS: atom_id res chain seq x y z
N PHE A 1 -3.24 12.51 -4.65
CA PHE A 1 -2.69 12.75 -3.29
C PHE A 1 -3.86 12.82 -2.32
N ALA A 2 -3.83 12.06 -1.22
CA ALA A 2 -4.83 12.19 -0.16
C ALA A 2 -4.44 13.40 0.71
N ASP A 3 -5.37 14.33 0.93
CA ASP A 3 -5.13 15.49 1.80
C ASP A 3 -4.93 15.01 3.26
N PRO A 4 -3.76 15.22 3.87
CA PRO A 4 -3.54 14.85 5.27
C PRO A 4 -4.49 15.55 6.24
N LYS A 5 -5.05 16.70 5.85
CA LYS A 5 -6.03 17.46 6.64
C LYS A 5 -7.45 16.91 6.51
N ASN A 6 -7.69 16.04 5.53
CA ASN A 6 -8.96 15.33 5.36
C ASN A 6 -8.70 13.88 4.90
N PRO A 7 -8.19 13.02 5.79
CA PRO A 7 -7.77 11.65 5.44
C PRO A 7 -8.94 10.71 5.09
N GLY A 8 -10.19 11.19 5.12
CA GLY A 8 -11.39 10.36 5.00
C GLY A 8 -11.53 9.37 6.17
N GLY A 9 -12.52 8.48 6.09
CA GLY A 9 -12.76 7.44 7.10
C GLY A 9 -11.92 6.16 6.92
N GLY A 10 -11.01 6.14 5.96
CA GLY A 10 -10.37 4.91 5.49
C GLY A 10 -11.36 3.93 4.84
N LYS A 11 -10.85 2.82 4.31
CA LYS A 11 -11.65 1.72 3.78
C LYS A 11 -11.08 0.42 4.31
N ARG A 12 -11.93 -0.49 4.77
CA ARG A 12 -11.51 -1.84 5.13
C ARG A 12 -11.09 -2.58 3.86
N LEU A 13 -9.89 -3.16 3.88
CA LEU A 13 -9.38 -3.99 2.81
C LEU A 13 -9.55 -5.46 3.22
N GLU A 14 -10.46 -6.16 2.55
CA GLU A 14 -10.65 -7.60 2.77
C GLU A 14 -9.50 -8.38 2.11
N GLY A 15 -8.98 -9.38 2.82
CA GLY A 15 -7.89 -10.22 2.33
C GLY A 15 -6.51 -9.54 2.26
N ALA A 16 -6.39 -8.29 2.70
CA ALA A 16 -5.09 -7.63 2.84
C ALA A 16 -4.31 -8.23 4.01
N THR A 17 -3.02 -8.47 3.77
CA THR A 17 -2.08 -8.96 4.77
C THR A 17 -1.08 -7.89 5.13
N LEU A 18 -0.41 -8.07 6.28
CA LEU A 18 0.65 -7.16 6.71
C LEU A 18 1.78 -7.06 5.67
N TYR A 19 2.06 -8.15 4.94
CA TYR A 19 3.12 -8.19 3.92
C TYR A 19 2.81 -7.34 2.69
N ASP A 20 1.54 -6.98 2.47
CA ASP A 20 1.13 -6.18 1.32
C ASP A 20 1.41 -4.68 1.52
N ILE A 21 1.62 -4.23 2.78
CA ILE A 21 1.80 -2.81 3.08
C ILE A 21 3.06 -2.25 2.44
N LEU A 22 4.20 -2.93 2.62
CA LEU A 22 5.49 -2.45 2.09
C LEU A 22 5.54 -2.36 0.55
N PRO A 23 5.23 -3.42 -0.23
CA PRO A 23 5.22 -3.33 -1.70
C PRO A 23 4.26 -2.26 -2.21
N THR A 24 3.13 -2.06 -1.53
CA THR A 24 2.16 -1.01 -1.85
C THR A 24 2.73 0.40 -1.67
N LEU A 25 3.46 0.64 -0.56
CA LEU A 25 4.11 1.94 -0.33
C LEU A 25 5.23 2.20 -1.34
N LEU A 26 6.05 1.20 -1.64
CA LEU A 26 7.12 1.31 -2.64
C LEU A 26 6.53 1.66 -4.01
N ASN A 27 5.49 0.95 -4.45
CA ASN A 27 4.79 1.24 -5.69
C ASN A 27 4.21 2.66 -5.72
N ARG A 28 3.58 3.11 -4.63
CA ARG A 28 3.00 4.46 -4.51
C ARG A 28 4.04 5.58 -4.70
N TYR A 29 5.25 5.38 -4.21
CA TYR A 29 6.35 6.34 -4.31
C TYR A 29 7.28 6.07 -5.49
N GLN A 30 6.92 5.15 -6.39
CA GLN A 30 7.73 4.76 -7.56
C GLN A 30 9.16 4.32 -7.18
N VAL A 31 9.30 3.68 -6.01
CA VAL A 31 10.54 3.05 -5.56
C VAL A 31 10.52 1.59 -6.00
N GLU A 32 11.61 1.14 -6.61
CA GLU A 32 11.74 -0.25 -7.04
C GLU A 32 11.75 -1.20 -5.83
N ALA A 33 10.95 -2.25 -5.89
CA ALA A 33 10.91 -3.26 -4.84
C ALA A 33 12.08 -4.24 -4.98
N PRO A 34 12.72 -4.66 -3.87
CA PRO A 34 13.74 -5.68 -3.92
C PRO A 34 13.16 -7.03 -4.36
N MET A 35 13.98 -7.81 -5.06
CA MET A 35 13.60 -9.16 -5.49
C MET A 35 13.26 -10.04 -4.28
N GLY A 36 12.18 -10.82 -4.38
CA GLY A 36 11.76 -11.74 -3.32
C GLY A 36 10.98 -11.10 -2.15
N LEU A 37 10.63 -9.81 -2.25
CA LEU A 37 9.73 -9.18 -1.29
C LEU A 37 8.38 -9.93 -1.26
N ARG A 38 7.90 -10.24 -0.05
CA ARG A 38 6.61 -10.90 0.15
C ARG A 38 5.46 -9.90 0.02
N GLY A 39 4.28 -10.43 -0.27
CA GLY A 39 3.05 -9.66 -0.44
C GLY A 39 2.86 -9.12 -1.86
N GLN A 40 1.75 -8.43 -2.06
CA GLN A 40 1.33 -7.88 -3.33
C GLN A 40 0.95 -6.41 -3.19
N VAL A 41 1.00 -5.66 -4.29
CA VAL A 41 0.54 -4.27 -4.32
C VAL A 41 -0.99 -4.26 -4.15
N LEU A 42 -1.47 -3.58 -3.12
CA LEU A 42 -2.90 -3.36 -2.89
C LEU A 42 -3.41 -2.35 -3.91
N GLN A 43 -4.40 -2.75 -4.71
CA GLN A 43 -5.14 -1.83 -5.58
C GLN A 43 -6.05 -0.97 -4.70
N MET A 44 -5.68 0.29 -4.53
CA MET A 44 -6.44 1.29 -3.76
C MET A 44 -7.50 1.97 -4.62
#